data_AF-A0A2R7TBY3-F1
#
_entry.id   AF-A0A2R7TBY3-F1
#
_cell.length_a   1.000
_cell.length_b   1.000
_cell.length_c   1.000
_cell.angle_alpha   90.00
_cell.angle_beta   90.00
_cell.angle_gamma   90.00
#
_symmetry.space_group_name_H-M   'P 1'
#
loop_
_entity.id
_entity.type
_entity.pdbx_description
1 polymer ?
#
loop_
_entity_poly.entity_id
_entity_poly.type
_entity_poly.pdbx_seq_one_letter_code
_entity_poly.pdbx_strand_id
1 'polypeptide(L)'
;VVLLQLGGGAPVGQYIPPSAALPFTVIGVAAADGGAISFSGGQSQLYLPNTTFARKLDARAEVWSFDVQLDTSVPPQQVREHIIHRLKALHGREDFSSFNAEEEFRKFKQITSAMAAVFAGVGAISLLVGGVGVMNIMLVSVSERTREIGIRMAVGARQGDVRLQFLIEAVVLCCLGGLVGVGLSWLAAQGLNAVQKQVVVVVSWAALGVAFAVSSLVGLVFGTLPARRAAALSPVDALARE
;
A
#
# COMPACT_ATOMS: atom_id res chain seq x y z
N VAL A 1 -24.85 23.04 -17.27
CA VAL A 1 -23.49 23.00 -16.69
C VAL A 1 -23.44 21.93 -15.62
N VAL A 2 -22.40 21.10 -15.61
CA VAL A 2 -22.18 20.10 -14.56
C VAL A 2 -21.05 20.60 -13.68
N LEU A 3 -21.31 20.68 -12.38
CA LEU A 3 -20.30 21.05 -11.38
C LEU A 3 -19.66 19.79 -10.81
N LEU A 4 -18.35 19.83 -10.58
CA LEU A 4 -17.67 18.85 -9.73
C LEU A 4 -17.72 19.36 -8.28
N GLN A 5 -18.27 18.55 -7.38
CA GLN A 5 -18.80 18.99 -6.09
C GLN A 5 -17.72 19.53 -5.13
N LEU A 6 -17.90 20.77 -4.66
CA LEU A 6 -17.24 21.34 -3.48
C LEU A 6 -18.31 21.94 -2.58
N GLY A 7 -18.75 21.18 -1.55
CA GLY A 7 -19.63 21.68 -0.49
C GLY A 7 -20.99 20.98 -0.38
N GLY A 8 -21.44 20.80 0.87
CA GLY A 8 -22.62 20.01 1.26
C GLY A 8 -23.98 20.71 1.12
N GLY A 9 -24.29 21.25 -0.06
CA GLY A 9 -25.63 21.75 -0.41
C GLY A 9 -26.13 21.14 -1.72
N ALA A 10 -27.45 21.17 -1.97
CA ALA A 10 -28.04 20.71 -3.24
C ALA A 10 -27.79 21.75 -4.37
N PRO A 11 -26.86 21.52 -5.31
CA PRO A 11 -26.42 22.55 -6.26
C PRO A 11 -27.29 22.60 -7.53
N VAL A 12 -28.16 21.61 -7.71
CA VAL A 12 -28.98 21.46 -8.91
C VAL A 12 -30.03 22.57 -8.96
N GLY A 13 -30.13 23.26 -10.10
CA GLY A 13 -31.05 24.39 -10.29
C GLY A 13 -30.52 25.74 -9.80
N GLN A 14 -29.35 25.78 -9.14
CA GLN A 14 -28.75 27.06 -8.73
C GLN A 14 -28.08 27.78 -9.90
N TYR A 15 -28.10 29.11 -9.82
CA TYR A 15 -27.50 30.03 -10.77
C TYR A 15 -26.06 30.36 -10.35
N ILE A 16 -25.11 30.21 -11.27
CA ILE A 16 -23.73 30.67 -11.02
C ILE A 16 -23.55 32.01 -11.71
N PRO A 17 -23.38 33.13 -10.97
CA PRO A 17 -23.04 34.40 -11.58
C PRO A 17 -21.63 34.30 -12.17
N PRO A 18 -21.46 34.59 -13.47
CA PRO A 18 -20.19 34.36 -14.12
C PRO A 18 -19.29 35.60 -13.99
N SER A 19 -17.98 35.36 -13.96
CA SER A 19 -16.96 36.34 -14.32
C SER A 19 -17.03 36.78 -15.81
N ALA A 20 -17.96 36.24 -16.61
CA ALA A 20 -18.26 36.66 -17.98
C ALA A 20 -19.76 36.52 -18.29
N ALA A 21 -20.41 37.62 -18.67
CA ALA A 21 -21.82 37.95 -19.03
C ALA A 21 -22.92 36.91 -19.39
N LEU A 22 -22.75 35.59 -19.26
CA LEU A 22 -23.69 34.58 -19.74
C LEU A 22 -24.30 33.72 -18.61
N PRO A 23 -25.64 33.72 -18.46
CA PRO A 23 -26.31 32.92 -17.45
C PRO A 23 -26.20 31.41 -17.73
N PHE A 24 -25.76 30.64 -16.74
CA PHE A 24 -25.69 29.18 -16.79
C PHE A 24 -26.51 28.50 -15.69
N THR A 25 -27.24 27.44 -16.04
CA THR A 25 -27.99 26.60 -15.10
C THR A 25 -27.24 25.30 -14.82
N VAL A 26 -27.15 24.93 -13.54
CA VAL A 26 -26.59 23.65 -13.09
C VAL A 26 -27.63 22.55 -13.30
N ILE A 27 -27.29 21.56 -14.13
CA ILE A 27 -28.17 20.43 -14.47
C ILE A 27 -27.81 19.14 -13.73
N GLY A 28 -26.64 19.10 -13.08
CA GLY A 28 -26.15 17.91 -12.40
C GLY A 28 -24.82 18.16 -11.70
N VAL A 29 -24.45 17.21 -10.86
CA VAL A 29 -23.19 17.20 -10.12
C VAL A 29 -22.49 15.88 -10.42
N ALA A 30 -21.26 15.96 -10.90
CA ALA A 30 -20.45 14.77 -11.14
C ALA A 30 -19.76 14.36 -9.83
N ALA A 31 -19.71 13.06 -9.57
CA ALA A 31 -18.85 12.53 -8.52
C ALA A 31 -17.40 12.86 -8.87
N ALA A 32 -16.59 13.23 -7.87
CA ALA A 32 -15.16 13.40 -8.10
C ALA A 32 -14.55 12.08 -8.56
N ASP A 33 -13.71 12.12 -9.59
CA ASP A 33 -12.96 10.94 -10.04
C ASP A 33 -12.11 10.43 -8.88
N GLY A 34 -12.48 9.27 -8.33
CA GLY A 34 -11.78 8.60 -7.23
C GLY A 34 -10.48 7.91 -7.66
N GLY A 35 -10.00 8.18 -8.89
CA GLY A 35 -8.74 7.68 -9.38
C GLY A 35 -7.57 8.34 -8.65
N ALA A 36 -6.52 7.57 -8.35
CA ALA A 36 -5.32 8.02 -7.63
C ALA A 36 -4.56 9.17 -8.32
N ILE A 37 -4.98 9.58 -9.53
CA ILE A 37 -4.41 10.69 -10.30
C ILE A 37 -5.52 11.70 -10.55
N SER A 38 -5.66 12.67 -9.64
CA SER A 38 -6.49 13.85 -9.86
C SER A 38 -5.67 14.89 -10.60
N PHE A 39 -5.87 15.02 -11.92
CA PHE A 39 -5.22 16.05 -12.74
C PHE A 39 -5.72 17.47 -12.44
N SER A 40 -6.76 17.61 -11.62
CA SER A 40 -7.39 18.89 -11.27
C SER A 40 -6.73 19.63 -10.11
N GLY A 41 -5.77 19.01 -9.41
CA GLY A 41 -5.10 19.63 -8.25
C GLY A 41 -6.05 20.07 -7.12
N GLY A 42 -7.27 19.50 -7.05
CA GLY A 42 -8.28 19.90 -6.06
C GLY A 42 -9.04 21.18 -6.40
N GLN A 43 -8.96 21.69 -7.64
CA GLN A 43 -9.75 22.84 -8.09
C GLN A 43 -11.18 22.45 -8.51
N SER A 44 -12.13 23.37 -8.32
CA SER A 44 -13.51 23.21 -8.80
C SER A 44 -13.54 23.12 -10.32
N GLN A 45 -14.06 22.01 -10.85
CA GLN A 45 -14.21 21.83 -12.30
C GLN A 45 -15.65 22.07 -12.75
N LEU A 46 -15.77 22.68 -13.93
CA LEU A 46 -17.03 23.03 -14.58
C LEU A 46 -17.08 22.37 -15.95
N TYR A 47 -18.07 21.53 -16.19
CA TYR A 47 -18.26 20.90 -17.51
C TYR A 47 -19.40 21.58 -18.26
N LEU A 48 -19.11 21.93 -19.51
CA LEU A 48 -20.06 22.52 -20.45
C LEU A 48 -20.01 21.74 -21.78
N PRO A 49 -21.14 21.61 -22.50
CA PRO A 49 -21.12 21.08 -23.86
C PRO A 49 -20.23 21.93 -24.76
N ASN A 50 -19.35 21.27 -25.54
CA ASN A 50 -18.40 21.97 -26.41
C ASN A 50 -19.10 22.93 -27.39
N THR A 51 -20.25 22.53 -27.94
CA THR A 51 -21.06 23.37 -28.83
C THR A 51 -21.52 24.68 -28.18
N THR A 52 -21.80 24.67 -26.88
CA THR A 52 -22.22 25.86 -26.13
C THR A 52 -21.03 26.75 -25.81
N PHE A 53 -19.89 26.15 -25.45
CA PHE A 53 -18.64 26.86 -25.19
C PHE A 53 -18.14 27.59 -26.45
N ALA A 54 -18.03 26.87 -27.57
CA ALA A 54 -17.59 27.44 -28.83
C ALA A 54 -18.53 28.55 -29.34
N ARG A 55 -19.85 28.38 -29.23
CA ARG A 55 -20.80 29.37 -29.76
C ARG A 55 -20.93 30.62 -28.89
N LYS A 56 -20.83 30.49 -27.57
CA LYS A 56 -21.19 31.57 -26.64
C LYS A 56 -20.02 32.19 -25.90
N LEU A 57 -18.94 31.45 -25.65
CA LEU A 57 -17.78 31.96 -24.90
C LEU A 57 -16.62 32.31 -25.83
N ASP A 58 -16.21 31.36 -26.67
CA ASP A 58 -15.06 31.55 -27.55
C ASP A 58 -15.25 30.82 -28.89
N ALA A 59 -15.57 31.58 -29.93
CA ALA A 59 -15.77 31.06 -31.29
C ALA A 59 -14.50 30.54 -31.96
N ARG A 60 -13.32 30.81 -31.39
CA ARG A 60 -12.03 30.30 -31.85
C ARG A 60 -11.52 29.14 -30.99
N ALA A 61 -12.31 28.65 -30.04
CA ALA A 61 -11.91 27.53 -29.21
C ALA A 61 -11.63 26.29 -30.07
N GLU A 62 -10.36 25.91 -30.15
CA GLU A 62 -9.92 24.66 -30.77
C GLU A 62 -10.06 23.51 -29.77
N VAL A 63 -10.30 22.30 -30.27
CA VAL A 63 -10.38 21.10 -29.43
C VAL A 63 -8.96 20.73 -29.00
N TRP A 64 -8.65 20.89 -27.70
CA TRP A 64 -7.32 20.58 -27.16
C TRP A 64 -7.07 19.09 -26.95
N SER A 65 -8.12 18.32 -26.66
CA SER A 65 -8.05 16.86 -26.53
C SER A 65 -9.41 16.23 -26.83
N PHE A 66 -9.40 14.98 -27.24
CA PHE A 66 -10.58 14.14 -27.31
C PHE A 66 -10.22 12.76 -26.76
N ASP A 67 -11.14 12.18 -26.01
CA ASP A 67 -10.97 10.85 -25.45
C ASP A 67 -11.69 9.84 -26.35
N VAL A 68 -11.04 8.70 -26.59
CA VAL A 68 -11.63 7.57 -27.30
C VAL A 68 -11.71 6.40 -26.35
N GLN A 69 -12.92 6.04 -25.97
CA GLN A 69 -13.17 4.84 -25.19
C GLN A 69 -13.30 3.65 -26.13
N LEU A 70 -12.48 2.63 -25.90
CA LEU A 70 -12.47 1.39 -26.67
C LEU A 70 -13.26 0.32 -25.93
N ASP A 71 -14.03 -0.48 -26.67
CA ASP A 71 -14.55 -1.74 -26.16
C ASP A 71 -13.39 -2.73 -25.95
N THR A 72 -13.43 -3.47 -24.85
CA THR A 72 -12.36 -4.38 -24.38
C THR A 72 -12.04 -5.53 -25.34
N SER A 73 -12.83 -5.70 -26.41
CA SER A 73 -12.72 -6.77 -27.39
C SER A 73 -11.66 -6.54 -28.47
N VAL A 74 -11.10 -5.32 -28.58
CA VAL A 74 -10.14 -4.97 -29.64
C VAL A 74 -8.76 -4.61 -29.04
N PRO A 75 -7.64 -5.08 -29.63
CA PRO A 75 -6.30 -4.69 -29.19
C PRO A 75 -6.11 -3.17 -29.27
N PRO A 76 -5.83 -2.48 -28.15
CA PRO A 76 -5.82 -1.02 -28.12
C PRO A 76 -4.69 -0.40 -28.96
N GLN A 77 -3.55 -1.10 -29.11
CA GLN A 77 -2.45 -0.66 -29.96
C GLN A 77 -2.85 -0.55 -31.44
N GLN A 78 -3.59 -1.54 -31.96
CA GLN A 78 -3.99 -1.54 -33.38
C GLN A 78 -5.01 -0.44 -33.70
N VAL A 79 -5.92 -0.17 -32.76
CA VAL A 79 -6.90 0.91 -32.91
C VAL A 79 -6.21 2.26 -32.82
N ARG A 80 -5.26 2.42 -31.89
CA ARG A 80 -4.46 3.63 -31.78
C ARG A 80 -3.69 3.93 -33.06
N GLU A 81 -3.01 2.93 -33.63
CA GLU A 81 -2.28 3.10 -34.89
C GLU A 81 -3.21 3.53 -36.03
N HIS A 82 -4.40 2.93 -36.13
CA HIS A 82 -5.42 3.35 -37.10
C HIS A 82 -5.89 4.79 -36.88
N ILE A 83 -6.13 5.20 -35.63
CA ILE A 83 -6.55 6.57 -35.29
C ILE A 83 -5.44 7.56 -35.66
N ILE A 84 -4.19 7.29 -35.27
CA ILE A 84 -3.03 8.12 -35.59
C ILE A 84 -2.87 8.25 -37.10
N HIS A 85 -2.95 7.13 -37.83
CA HIS A 85 -2.85 7.13 -39.27
C HIS A 85 -3.96 7.96 -39.93
N ARG A 86 -5.20 7.82 -39.45
CA ARG A 86 -6.34 8.57 -39.97
C ARG A 86 -6.23 10.07 -39.68
N LEU A 87 -5.79 10.45 -38.48
CA LEU A 87 -5.58 11.85 -38.11
C LEU A 87 -4.45 12.48 -38.93
N LYS A 88 -3.34 11.77 -39.10
CA LYS A 88 -2.24 12.23 -39.96
C LYS A 88 -2.69 12.44 -41.40
N ALA A 89 -3.54 11.57 -41.93
CA ALA A 89 -4.12 11.72 -43.26
C ALA A 89 -5.09 12.92 -43.37
N LEU A 90 -5.85 13.21 -42.31
CA LEU A 90 -6.77 14.36 -42.27
C LEU A 90 -6.06 15.69 -42.09
N HIS A 91 -5.04 15.74 -41.24
CA HIS A 91 -4.32 16.97 -40.90
C HIS A 91 -3.18 17.28 -41.87
N GLY A 92 -2.66 16.28 -42.59
CA GLY A 92 -1.53 16.42 -43.51
C GLY A 92 -0.18 16.65 -42.82
N ARG A 93 -0.14 16.64 -41.49
CA ARG A 93 1.05 16.79 -40.63
C ARG A 93 0.83 16.07 -39.30
N GLU A 94 1.90 15.82 -38.56
CA GLU A 94 1.82 15.33 -37.18
C GLU A 94 1.82 16.52 -36.22
N ASP A 95 0.62 17.02 -35.89
CA ASP A 95 0.40 18.13 -34.95
C ASP A 95 -0.37 17.69 -33.67
N PHE A 96 -0.44 16.39 -33.41
CA PHE A 96 -1.16 15.80 -32.28
C PHE A 96 -0.25 14.87 -31.46
N SER A 97 -0.57 14.73 -30.18
CA SER A 97 0.05 13.76 -29.28
C SER A 97 -0.98 12.73 -28.84
N SER A 98 -0.58 11.46 -28.77
CA SER A 98 -1.44 10.39 -28.28
C SER A 98 -1.03 10.00 -26.86
N PHE A 99 -1.95 10.09 -25.91
CA PHE A 99 -1.76 9.60 -24.54
C PHE A 99 -2.54 8.29 -24.36
N ASN A 100 -1.84 7.19 -24.05
CA ASN A 100 -2.50 5.94 -23.68
C ASN A 100 -2.48 5.82 -22.16
N ALA A 101 -3.63 6.11 -21.53
CA ALA A 101 -3.79 6.02 -20.09
C ALA A 101 -3.41 4.62 -19.57
N GLU A 102 -3.77 3.54 -20.28
CA GLU A 102 -3.51 2.19 -19.80
C GLU A 102 -2.02 1.83 -19.81
N GLU A 103 -1.27 2.24 -20.83
CA GLU A 103 0.19 2.05 -20.89
C GLU A 103 0.89 2.82 -19.77
N GLU A 104 0.51 4.08 -19.53
CA GLU A 104 1.06 4.89 -18.44
C GLU A 104 0.68 4.33 -17.06
N PHE A 105 -0.56 3.89 -16.86
CA PHE A 105 -0.97 3.20 -15.64
C PHE A 105 -0.19 1.91 -15.41
N ARG A 106 0.10 1.12 -16.47
CA ARG A 106 0.94 -0.08 -16.36
C ARG A 106 2.37 0.28 -15.95
N LYS A 107 2.99 1.28 -16.56
CA LYS A 107 4.33 1.75 -16.19
C LYS A 107 4.37 2.21 -14.73
N PHE A 108 3.40 3.01 -14.32
CA PHE A 108 3.31 3.48 -12.94
C PHE A 108 3.16 2.31 -11.96
N LYS A 109 2.25 1.36 -12.25
CA LYS A 109 2.06 0.14 -11.46
C LYS A 109 3.33 -0.70 -11.39
N GLN A 110 4.07 -0.80 -12.49
CA GLN A 110 5.33 -1.52 -12.53
C GLN A 110 6.38 -0.86 -11.62
N ILE A 111 6.55 0.46 -11.69
CA ILE A 111 7.46 1.22 -10.82
C ILE A 111 7.07 1.05 -9.35
N THR A 112 5.79 1.25 -9.03
CA THR A 112 5.29 1.07 -7.65
C THR A 112 5.50 -0.36 -7.15
N SER A 113 5.28 -1.38 -8.00
CA SER A 113 5.51 -2.78 -7.64
C SER A 113 6.99 -3.10 -7.41
N ALA A 114 7.90 -2.49 -8.19
CA ALA A 114 9.33 -2.65 -8.02
C ALA A 114 9.79 -2.00 -6.70
N MET A 115 9.30 -0.80 -6.38
CA MET A 115 9.56 -0.15 -5.09
C MET A 115 9.03 -0.98 -3.93
N ALA A 116 7.82 -1.53 -4.04
CA ALA A 116 7.25 -2.41 -3.04
C ALA A 116 8.12 -3.67 -2.82
N ALA A 117 8.65 -4.27 -3.90
CA ALA A 117 9.55 -5.41 -3.81
C ALA A 117 10.87 -5.05 -3.09
N VAL A 118 11.44 -3.87 -3.36
CA VAL A 118 12.62 -3.38 -2.65
C VAL A 118 12.34 -3.23 -1.15
N PHE A 119 11.25 -2.56 -0.78
CA PHE A 119 10.89 -2.40 0.63
C PHE A 119 10.57 -3.73 1.32
N ALA A 120 9.92 -4.67 0.62
CA ALA A 120 9.72 -6.03 1.11
C ALA A 120 11.06 -6.74 1.34
N GLY A 121 12.03 -6.57 0.45
CA GLY A 121 13.39 -7.09 0.60
C GLY A 121 14.12 -6.52 1.82
N VAL A 122 14.08 -5.19 2.01
CA VAL A 122 14.64 -4.55 3.20
C VAL A 122 13.97 -5.08 4.47
N GLY A 123 12.63 -5.17 4.48
CA GLY A 123 11.88 -5.73 5.59
C GLY A 123 12.25 -7.18 5.90
N ALA A 124 12.45 -8.01 4.87
CA ALA A 124 12.87 -9.41 5.03
C ALA A 124 14.27 -9.51 5.65
N ILE A 125 15.22 -8.67 5.22
CA ILE A 125 16.57 -8.61 5.81
C ILE A 125 16.49 -8.13 7.26
N SER A 126 15.71 -7.10 7.56
CA SER A 126 15.50 -6.62 8.93
C SER A 126 14.89 -7.69 9.83
N LEU A 127 13.94 -8.48 9.32
CA LEU A 127 13.36 -9.62 10.03
C LEU A 127 14.38 -10.73 10.28
N LEU A 128 15.26 -11.02 9.32
CA LEU A 128 16.33 -12.00 9.52
C LEU A 128 17.31 -11.54 10.61
N VAL A 129 17.77 -10.29 10.56
CA VAL A 129 18.68 -9.75 11.59
C VAL A 129 18.00 -9.72 12.95
N GLY A 130 16.73 -9.31 13.01
CA GLY A 130 15.92 -9.34 14.24
C GLY A 130 15.75 -10.76 14.78
N GLY A 131 15.44 -11.73 13.91
CA GLY A 131 15.30 -13.15 14.25
C GLY A 131 16.60 -13.75 14.80
N VAL A 132 17.75 -13.42 14.20
CA VAL A 132 19.07 -13.80 14.73
C VAL A 132 19.30 -13.18 16.11
N GLY A 133 18.89 -11.94 16.32
CA GLY A 133 18.94 -11.28 17.63
C GLY A 133 18.11 -12.02 18.69
N VAL A 134 16.87 -12.37 18.37
CA VAL A 134 16.00 -13.17 19.25
C VAL A 134 16.64 -14.53 19.56
N MET A 135 17.19 -15.21 18.55
CA MET A 135 17.90 -16.47 18.73
C MET A 135 19.09 -16.33 19.68
N ASN A 136 19.90 -15.28 19.54
CA ASN A 136 21.06 -15.04 20.42
C ASN A 136 20.65 -14.78 21.87
N ILE A 137 19.66 -13.91 22.08
CA ILE A 137 19.15 -13.64 23.43
C ILE A 137 18.62 -14.93 24.07
N MET A 138 17.92 -15.76 23.29
CA MET A 138 17.43 -17.06 23.76
C MET A 138 18.56 -18.04 24.08
N LEU A 139 19.62 -18.10 23.27
CA LEU A 139 20.78 -18.94 23.55
C LEU A 139 21.48 -18.53 24.86
N VAL A 140 21.65 -17.22 25.07
CA VAL A 140 22.22 -16.69 26.32
C VAL A 140 21.31 -17.01 27.50
N SER A 141 20.00 -16.79 27.38
CA SER A 141 19.04 -17.10 28.44
C SER A 141 19.01 -18.58 28.82
N VAL A 142 19.12 -19.49 27.84
CA VAL A 142 19.25 -20.93 28.10
C VAL A 142 20.54 -21.24 28.84
N SER A 143 21.64 -20.56 28.51
CA SER A 143 22.93 -20.75 29.19
C SER A 143 22.94 -20.23 30.63
N GLU A 144 22.21 -19.14 30.92
CA GLU A 144 22.07 -18.61 32.29
C GLU A 144 21.14 -19.48 33.15
N ARG A 145 20.09 -20.05 32.54
CA ARG A 145 19.08 -20.87 33.24
C ARG A 145 19.40 -22.38 33.19
N THR A 146 20.61 -22.81 32.84
CA THR A 146 20.94 -24.25 32.69
C THR A 146 20.64 -25.06 33.94
N ARG A 147 21.00 -24.54 35.12
CA ARG A 147 20.81 -25.24 36.39
C ARG A 147 19.33 -25.43 36.72
N GLU A 148 18.49 -24.44 36.44
CA GLU A 148 17.04 -24.53 36.62
C GLU A 148 16.43 -25.59 35.69
N ILE A 149 16.87 -25.63 34.42
CA ILE A 149 16.43 -26.64 33.44
C ILE A 149 16.84 -28.04 33.91
N GLY A 150 18.07 -28.19 34.41
CA GLY A 150 18.59 -29.44 34.97
C GLY A 150 17.75 -29.95 36.14
N ILE A 151 17.38 -29.07 37.07
CA ILE A 151 16.50 -29.41 38.20
C ILE A 151 15.13 -29.87 37.71
N ARG A 152 14.50 -29.17 36.74
CA ARG A 152 13.20 -29.58 36.19
C ARG A 152 13.25 -30.96 35.56
N MET A 153 14.31 -31.26 34.80
CA MET A 153 14.46 -32.58 34.18
C MET A 153 14.78 -33.69 35.19
N ALA A 154 15.54 -33.39 36.25
CA ALA A 154 15.80 -34.33 37.34
C ALA A 154 14.53 -34.71 38.13
N VAL A 155 13.56 -33.79 38.22
CA VAL A 155 12.24 -34.03 38.85
C VAL A 155 11.25 -34.72 37.90
N GLY A 156 11.64 -34.97 36.63
CA GLY A 156 10.89 -35.78 35.68
C GLY A 156 10.23 -35.02 34.52
N ALA A 157 10.56 -33.73 34.30
CA ALA A 157 10.10 -33.02 33.11
C ALA A 157 10.65 -33.67 31.82
N ARG A 158 9.80 -33.83 30.80
CA ARG A 158 10.23 -34.39 29.52
C ARG A 158 10.99 -33.33 28.72
N GLN A 159 11.91 -33.76 27.86
CA GLN A 159 12.59 -32.87 26.91
C GLN A 159 11.60 -32.07 26.04
N GLY A 160 10.44 -32.66 25.74
CA GLY A 160 9.35 -32.00 25.01
C GLY A 160 8.75 -30.80 25.76
N ASP A 161 8.63 -30.88 27.09
CA ASP A 161 8.04 -29.83 27.93
C ASP A 161 8.97 -28.61 27.97
N VAL A 162 10.26 -28.85 28.14
CA VAL A 162 11.31 -27.82 28.09
C VAL A 162 11.35 -27.16 26.72
N ARG A 163 11.33 -27.97 25.64
CA ARG A 163 11.32 -27.44 24.27
C ARG A 163 10.10 -26.57 24.01
N LEU A 164 8.92 -27.00 24.44
CA LEU A 164 7.68 -26.25 24.23
C LEU A 164 7.70 -24.93 25.02
N GLN A 165 8.20 -24.95 26.25
CA GLN A 165 8.33 -23.74 27.07
C GLN A 165 9.18 -22.67 26.38
N PHE A 166 10.40 -23.00 25.95
CA PHE A 166 11.28 -22.04 25.29
C PHE A 166 10.75 -21.60 23.93
N LEU A 167 10.07 -22.49 23.20
CA LEU A 167 9.44 -22.13 21.93
C LEU A 167 8.29 -21.14 22.15
N ILE A 168 7.47 -21.34 23.16
CA ILE A 168 6.40 -20.40 23.54
C ILE A 168 7.01 -19.07 23.97
N GLU A 169 8.08 -19.06 24.76
CA GLU A 169 8.78 -17.83 25.18
C GLU A 169 9.26 -17.03 23.97
N ALA A 170 9.88 -17.69 22.98
CA ALA A 170 10.32 -17.06 21.73
C ALA A 170 9.15 -16.54 20.89
N VAL A 171 8.10 -17.34 20.70
CA VAL A 171 6.92 -16.94 19.92
C VAL A 171 6.18 -15.79 20.61
N VAL A 172 6.03 -15.81 21.93
CA VAL A 172 5.38 -14.72 22.69
C VAL A 172 6.17 -13.43 22.57
N LEU A 173 7.50 -13.46 22.68
CA LEU A 173 8.34 -12.27 22.47
C LEU A 173 8.19 -11.71 21.06
N CYS A 174 8.19 -12.56 20.03
CA CYS A 174 7.96 -12.13 18.66
C CYS A 174 6.55 -11.61 18.44
N CYS A 175 5.52 -12.22 19.00
CA CYS A 175 4.14 -11.74 18.92
C CYS A 175 3.98 -10.38 19.60
N LEU A 176 4.56 -10.17 20.78
CA LEU A 176 4.54 -8.88 21.46
C LEU A 176 5.28 -7.81 20.65
N GLY A 177 6.47 -8.13 20.14
CA GLY A 177 7.22 -7.24 19.24
C GLY A 177 6.44 -6.92 17.96
N GLY A 178 5.76 -7.93 17.39
CA GLY A 178 4.91 -7.79 16.22
C GLY A 178 3.69 -6.90 16.47
N LEU A 179 3.00 -7.06 17.61
CA LEU A 179 1.89 -6.18 18.01
C LEU A 179 2.36 -4.74 18.21
N VAL A 180 3.48 -4.54 18.89
CA VAL A 180 4.07 -3.20 19.09
C VAL A 180 4.47 -2.60 17.74
N GLY A 181 5.11 -3.38 16.86
CA GLY A 181 5.49 -2.93 15.52
C GLY A 181 4.30 -2.55 14.64
N VAL A 182 3.23 -3.35 14.65
CA VAL A 182 1.96 -3.05 13.96
C VAL A 182 1.33 -1.77 14.52
N GLY A 183 1.29 -1.62 15.85
CA GLY A 183 0.77 -0.42 16.49
C GLY A 183 1.56 0.84 16.12
N LEU A 184 2.90 0.76 16.16
CA LEU A 184 3.78 1.87 15.75
C LEU A 184 3.63 2.20 14.26
N SER A 185 3.52 1.20 13.39
CA SER A 185 3.29 1.40 11.96
C SER A 185 1.97 2.12 11.70
N TRP A 186 0.90 1.72 12.38
CA TRP A 186 -0.40 2.37 12.26
C TRP A 186 -0.37 3.82 12.78
N LEU A 187 0.24 4.06 13.94
CA LEU A 187 0.39 5.41 14.49
C LEU A 187 1.23 6.31 13.57
N ALA A 188 2.31 5.79 12.98
CA ALA A 188 3.12 6.53 12.03
C ALA A 188 2.31 6.91 10.77
N ALA A 189 1.48 6.00 10.25
CA ALA A 189 0.60 6.30 9.12
C ALA A 189 -0.42 7.40 9.45
N GLN A 190 -1.04 7.34 10.62
CA GLN A 190 -1.97 8.37 11.09
C GLN A 190 -1.29 9.72 11.30
N GLY A 191 -0.06 9.73 11.85
CA GLY A 191 0.74 10.94 12.01
C GLY A 191 1.10 11.58 10.66
N LEU A 192 1.44 10.77 9.66
CA LEU A 192 1.75 11.28 8.33
C LEU A 192 0.51 11.89 7.65
N ASN A 193 -0.64 11.22 7.78
CA ASN A 193 -1.93 11.72 7.29
C ASN A 193 -2.36 13.04 7.96
N ALA A 194 -1.98 13.26 9.22
CA ALA A 194 -2.27 14.50 9.93
C ALA A 194 -1.46 15.69 9.41
N VAL A 195 -0.21 15.45 8.98
CA VAL A 195 0.71 16.50 8.51
C VAL A 195 0.56 16.75 7.00
N GLN A 196 0.31 15.71 6.21
CA GLN A 196 0.25 15.80 4.75
C GLN A 196 -1.13 15.39 4.21
N LYS A 197 -1.86 16.37 3.64
CA LYS A 197 -3.19 16.14 3.05
C LYS A 197 -3.18 15.69 1.59
N GLN A 198 -2.03 15.80 0.92
CA GLN A 198 -1.90 15.47 -0.51
C GLN A 198 -1.69 13.97 -0.76
N VAL A 199 -1.13 13.24 0.20
CA VAL A 199 -0.86 11.81 0.09
C VAL A 199 -1.53 11.12 1.26
N VAL A 200 -2.62 10.41 1.00
CA VAL A 200 -3.33 9.62 2.01
C VAL A 200 -2.69 8.24 2.08
N VAL A 201 -2.06 7.94 3.22
CA VAL A 201 -1.56 6.61 3.53
C VAL A 201 -2.72 5.74 4.00
N VAL A 202 -3.05 4.73 3.21
CA VAL A 202 -4.07 3.74 3.54
C VAL A 202 -3.40 2.48 4.05
N VAL A 203 -3.67 2.13 5.31
CA VAL A 203 -3.18 0.90 5.94
C VAL A 203 -4.26 -0.17 5.83
N SER A 204 -3.96 -1.26 5.12
CA SER A 204 -4.87 -2.40 4.99
C SER A 204 -4.77 -3.33 6.19
N TRP A 205 -5.91 -3.73 6.76
CA TRP A 205 -5.99 -4.74 7.80
C TRP A 205 -5.39 -6.09 7.39
N ALA A 206 -5.53 -6.46 6.11
CA ALA A 206 -4.93 -7.67 5.58
C ALA A 206 -3.38 -7.59 5.60
N ALA A 207 -2.82 -6.43 5.26
CA ALA A 207 -1.36 -6.24 5.29
C ALA A 207 -0.81 -6.29 6.72
N LEU A 208 -1.52 -5.71 7.70
CA LEU A 208 -1.15 -5.81 9.11
C LEU A 208 -1.23 -7.26 9.62
N GLY A 209 -2.27 -8.00 9.21
CA GLY A 209 -2.40 -9.43 9.54
C GLY A 209 -1.25 -10.27 8.98
N VAL A 210 -0.85 -10.02 7.73
CA VAL A 210 0.32 -10.68 7.12
C VAL A 210 1.61 -10.32 7.85
N ALA A 211 1.82 -9.04 8.18
CA ALA A 211 3.01 -8.61 8.93
C ALA A 211 3.11 -9.28 10.30
N PHE A 212 2.00 -9.36 11.03
CA PHE A 212 1.94 -10.07 12.31
C PHE A 212 2.23 -11.56 12.16
N ALA A 213 1.61 -12.23 11.17
CA ALA A 213 1.82 -13.65 10.92
C ALA A 213 3.29 -13.96 10.56
N VAL A 214 3.92 -13.11 9.75
CA VAL A 214 5.35 -13.23 9.41
C VAL A 214 6.22 -13.06 10.66
N SER A 215 5.90 -12.11 11.54
CA SER A 215 6.62 -11.93 12.80
C SER A 215 6.53 -13.16 13.71
N SER A 216 5.34 -13.75 13.86
CA SER A 216 5.15 -15.00 14.61
C SER A 216 5.94 -16.17 13.99
N LEU A 217 5.97 -16.27 12.65
CA LEU A 217 6.71 -17.30 11.94
C LEU A 217 8.23 -17.15 12.16
N VAL A 218 8.75 -15.93 12.19
CA VAL A 218 10.16 -15.66 12.54
C VAL A 218 10.47 -16.17 13.95
N GLY A 219 9.59 -15.91 14.93
CA GLY A 219 9.74 -16.43 16.29
C GLY A 219 9.73 -17.96 16.36
N LEU A 220 8.86 -18.60 15.58
CA LEU A 220 8.83 -20.05 15.48
C LEU A 220 10.15 -20.59 14.90
N VAL A 221 10.62 -20.05 13.78
CA VAL A 221 11.84 -20.52 13.08
C VAL A 221 13.07 -20.31 13.97
N PHE A 222 13.32 -19.08 14.41
CA PHE A 222 14.53 -18.74 15.17
C PHE A 222 14.48 -19.22 16.62
N GLY A 223 13.30 -19.46 17.18
CA GLY A 223 13.12 -20.07 18.51
C GLY A 223 13.33 -21.59 18.54
N THR A 224 13.22 -22.29 17.41
CA THR A 224 13.37 -23.75 17.39
C THR A 224 14.76 -24.24 17.81
N LEU A 225 15.81 -23.56 17.38
CA LEU A 225 17.20 -23.94 17.66
C LEU A 225 17.54 -23.83 19.16
N PRO A 226 17.33 -22.68 19.85
CA PRO A 226 17.59 -22.58 21.28
C PRO A 226 16.70 -23.52 22.09
N ALA A 227 15.42 -23.68 21.72
CA ALA A 227 14.51 -24.61 22.40
C ALA A 227 14.98 -26.07 22.29
N ARG A 228 15.52 -26.48 21.14
CA ARG A 228 16.14 -27.80 20.98
C ARG A 228 17.41 -27.95 21.82
N ARG A 229 18.27 -26.91 21.88
CA ARG A 229 19.47 -26.94 22.72
C ARG A 229 19.14 -27.05 24.20
N ALA A 230 18.15 -26.31 24.69
CA ALA A 230 17.69 -26.38 26.07
C ALA A 230 17.18 -27.79 26.45
N ALA A 231 16.38 -28.39 25.57
CA ALA A 231 15.83 -29.72 25.77
C ALA A 231 16.88 -30.86 25.71
N ALA A 232 18.01 -30.64 25.03
CA ALA A 232 19.07 -31.62 24.88
C ALA A 232 20.12 -31.60 26.02
N LEU A 233 19.94 -30.73 27.02
CA LEU A 233 20.86 -30.66 28.17
C LEU A 233 20.81 -31.97 28.99
N SER A 234 21.98 -32.46 29.42
CA SER A 234 22.05 -33.56 30.39
C SER A 234 21.74 -33.02 31.79
N PRO A 235 20.81 -33.63 32.56
CA PRO A 235 20.51 -33.20 33.92
C PRO A 235 21.75 -33.20 34.83
N VAL A 236 22.62 -34.19 34.65
CA VAL A 236 23.86 -34.36 35.44
C VAL A 236 24.83 -33.22 35.13
N ASP A 237 25.06 -32.93 33.84
CA ASP A 237 26.00 -31.87 33.42
C ASP A 237 25.44 -30.47 33.76
N ALA A 238 24.12 -30.30 33.72
CA ALA A 238 23.46 -29.06 34.07
C ALA A 238 23.52 -28.74 35.57
N LEU A 239 23.57 -29.76 36.43
CA LEU A 239 23.73 -29.63 37.89
C LEU A 239 25.20 -29.47 38.32
N ALA A 240 26.13 -30.00 37.53
CA ALA A 240 27.57 -29.95 37.79
C ALA A 240 28.25 -28.65 37.34
N ARG A 241 27.58 -27.81 36.53
CA ARG A 241 28.06 -26.47 36.17
C ARG A 241 27.79 -25.49 37.33
N GLU A 242 28.86 -24.94 37.89
CA GLU A 242 28.88 -23.75 38.76
C GLU A 242 28.65 -22.47 37.95
#